data_AF-A0A8K0Q3T7-F1
#
_entry.id   AF-A0A8K0Q3T7-F1
#
_cell.length_a   1.000
_cell.length_b   1.000
_cell.length_c   1.000
_cell.angle_alpha   90.00
_cell.angle_beta   90.00
_cell.angle_gamma   90.00
#
_symmetry.space_group_name_H-M   'P 1'
#
loop_
_entity.id
_entity.type
_entity.pdbx_description
1 polymer ?
#
loop_
_entity_poly.entity_id
_entity_poly.type
_entity_poly.pdbx_seq_one_letter_code
_entity_poly.pdbx_strand_id
1 'polypeptide(L)'
;MAPLPNLYERKLPSKHQKLAEADALGSVTLWTHFYNCIDFTKGTAFDVHDVTSTAEQDLVAAAYKIYASEAEKKDAILENEFFLRLLNRCVTCTYDMVQGMDSWLQEETGTSAFETPALLHILVAVTIKHYNYDVLVALTKFALPSSNIFTVCPLPTISYMEPGLSPTGWDALQRAGWITASQRLLKSTEESQLPSTGTVGGNIRSCVRDLPSSTLRSYFSHVPRTLYTGIPPYPKWPGDLILVKDAASRTGPDGVKVLQLLVEIGGMDVNDAETWWKPGDCDPRDWNPLCQDGSECTETALHIAVDSENVEVVEYLLTHGAKMVVDRHGRDQKARCQMRGFPKVMEVFEKYQQ
;
A
#
# COMPACT_ATOMS: atom_id res chain seq x y z
N MET A 1 -16.40 -31.30 -57.01
CA MET A 1 -16.94 -31.06 -55.66
C MET A 1 -15.93 -31.58 -54.65
N ALA A 2 -15.23 -30.66 -53.99
CA ALA A 2 -14.38 -30.93 -52.82
C ALA A 2 -14.59 -29.73 -51.86
N PRO A 3 -14.76 -29.95 -50.54
CA PRO A 3 -15.04 -28.85 -49.62
C PRO A 3 -13.75 -28.10 -49.26
N LEU A 4 -13.85 -26.77 -49.21
CA LEU A 4 -12.78 -25.87 -48.76
C LEU A 4 -12.55 -26.00 -47.23
N PRO A 5 -11.32 -25.81 -46.74
CA PRO A 5 -11.01 -25.91 -45.32
C PRO A 5 -11.51 -24.68 -44.55
N ASN A 6 -12.03 -24.96 -43.35
CA ASN A 6 -12.65 -24.01 -42.44
C ASN A 6 -11.58 -23.07 -41.84
N LEU A 7 -11.56 -21.82 -42.28
CA LEU A 7 -10.56 -20.80 -41.93
C LEU A 7 -11.01 -19.92 -40.75
N TYR A 8 -11.61 -20.48 -39.69
CA TYR A 8 -11.92 -19.73 -38.47
C TYR A 8 -11.92 -20.63 -37.22
N GLU A 9 -10.74 -21.02 -36.75
CA GLU A 9 -10.52 -21.35 -35.35
C GLU A 9 -9.35 -20.51 -34.81
N ARG A 10 -9.62 -19.22 -34.54
CA ARG A 10 -8.75 -18.45 -33.63
C ARG A 10 -9.04 -18.95 -32.22
N LYS A 11 -8.19 -19.85 -31.71
CA LYS A 11 -8.13 -20.16 -30.28
C LYS A 11 -7.91 -18.85 -29.52
N LEU A 12 -8.95 -18.38 -28.83
CA LEU A 12 -8.83 -17.35 -27.81
C LEU A 12 -7.85 -17.87 -26.75
N PRO A 13 -6.85 -17.08 -26.31
CA PRO A 13 -5.96 -17.50 -25.24
C PRO A 13 -6.80 -17.81 -23.99
N SER A 14 -6.46 -18.90 -23.30
CA SER A 14 -7.15 -19.25 -22.06
C SER A 14 -7.03 -18.10 -21.06
N LYS A 15 -8.06 -17.93 -20.22
CA LYS A 15 -8.14 -16.87 -19.20
C LYS A 15 -6.87 -16.80 -18.31
N HIS A 16 -6.15 -17.91 -18.19
CA HIS A 16 -4.91 -18.05 -17.41
C HIS A 16 -3.66 -17.48 -18.12
N GLN A 17 -3.61 -17.51 -19.45
CA GLN A 17 -2.42 -17.06 -20.20
C GLN A 17 -2.27 -15.53 -20.22
N LYS A 18 -3.37 -14.79 -20.01
CA LYS A 18 -3.38 -13.32 -19.95
C LYS A 18 -3.14 -12.74 -18.55
N LEU A 19 -3.16 -13.57 -17.48
CA LEU A 19 -2.83 -13.11 -16.13
C LEU A 19 -1.32 -13.10 -15.86
N ALA A 20 -0.58 -14.03 -16.47
CA ALA A 20 0.87 -14.18 -16.24
C ALA A 20 1.72 -12.97 -16.71
N GLU A 21 1.21 -12.15 -17.64
CA GLU A 21 1.95 -11.01 -18.19
C GLU A 21 1.82 -9.72 -17.34
N ALA A 22 0.92 -9.69 -16.34
CA ALA A 22 0.67 -8.51 -15.50
C ALA A 22 1.49 -8.46 -14.18
N ASP A 23 2.25 -9.52 -13.86
CA ASP A 23 2.82 -9.76 -12.53
C ASP A 23 4.26 -9.25 -12.30
N ALA A 24 4.92 -8.70 -13.32
CA ALA A 24 6.38 -8.62 -13.31
C ALA A 24 7.00 -7.54 -12.40
N LEU A 25 6.33 -6.41 -12.16
CA LEU A 25 6.87 -5.21 -11.49
C LEU A 25 7.19 -5.28 -9.97
N GLY A 26 6.21 -5.57 -9.12
CA GLY A 26 6.28 -5.27 -7.67
C GLY A 26 5.48 -6.17 -6.73
N SER A 27 4.68 -7.10 -7.29
CA SER A 27 3.93 -8.13 -6.56
C SER A 27 4.88 -9.18 -5.94
N VAL A 28 5.97 -9.48 -6.65
CA VAL A 28 6.92 -10.54 -6.29
C VAL A 28 7.55 -10.32 -4.92
N THR A 29 7.66 -9.09 -4.41
CA THR A 29 8.50 -8.78 -3.24
C THR A 29 7.78 -8.98 -1.91
N LEU A 30 6.57 -8.43 -1.77
CA LEU A 30 5.64 -8.73 -0.68
C LEU A 30 5.25 -10.21 -0.71
N TRP A 31 5.00 -10.74 -1.91
CA TRP A 31 4.66 -12.14 -2.08
C TRP A 31 5.82 -13.06 -1.67
N THR A 32 7.05 -12.75 -2.07
CA THR A 32 8.28 -13.45 -1.62
C THR A 32 8.47 -13.29 -0.12
N HIS A 33 8.20 -12.11 0.44
CA HIS A 33 8.29 -11.90 1.88
C HIS A 33 7.31 -12.80 2.65
N PHE A 34 6.04 -12.81 2.25
CA PHE A 34 5.04 -13.69 2.88
C PHE A 34 5.36 -15.16 2.66
N TYR A 35 5.81 -15.56 1.46
CA TYR A 35 6.25 -16.93 1.20
C TYR A 35 7.45 -17.31 2.07
N ASN A 36 8.44 -16.44 2.22
CA ASN A 36 9.59 -16.68 3.09
C ASN A 36 9.16 -16.81 4.55
N CYS A 37 8.20 -16.01 5.02
CA CYS A 37 7.61 -16.16 6.35
C CYS A 37 6.89 -17.52 6.49
N ILE A 38 6.15 -17.95 5.47
CA ILE A 38 5.48 -19.26 5.46
C ILE A 38 6.52 -20.39 5.48
N ASP A 39 7.52 -20.36 4.60
CA ASP A 39 8.55 -21.39 4.54
C ASP A 39 9.42 -21.45 5.81
N PHE A 40 9.69 -20.31 6.44
CA PHE A 40 10.36 -20.25 7.75
C PHE A 40 9.57 -20.99 8.85
N THR A 41 8.24 -21.04 8.76
CA THR A 41 7.39 -21.70 9.76
C THR A 41 7.23 -23.21 9.58
N LYS A 42 7.58 -23.77 8.41
CA LYS A 42 7.47 -25.22 8.13
C LYS A 42 8.49 -26.09 8.91
N GLY A 43 9.49 -25.49 9.55
CA GLY A 43 10.69 -26.19 10.03
C GLY A 43 10.74 -26.65 11.49
N THR A 44 9.88 -26.17 12.41
CA THR A 44 10.08 -26.45 13.85
C THR A 44 8.80 -26.82 14.61
N ALA A 45 8.96 -27.67 15.64
CA ALA A 45 7.91 -27.98 16.60
C ALA A 45 7.54 -26.71 17.39
N PHE A 46 6.29 -26.61 17.82
CA PHE A 46 5.78 -25.46 18.57
C PHE A 46 6.43 -25.38 19.96
N ASP A 47 7.41 -24.48 20.11
CA ASP A 47 7.97 -24.04 21.39
C ASP A 47 7.73 -22.52 21.53
N VAL A 48 7.27 -22.08 22.71
CA VAL A 48 7.00 -20.68 23.04
C VAL A 48 8.28 -19.84 22.90
N HIS A 49 9.45 -20.40 23.21
CA HIS A 49 10.73 -19.71 23.00
C HIS A 49 11.01 -19.45 21.51
N ASP A 50 10.57 -20.36 20.66
CA ASP A 50 10.71 -20.31 19.21
C ASP A 50 9.80 -19.24 18.59
N VAL A 51 8.58 -19.09 19.10
CA VAL A 51 7.67 -18.00 18.71
C VAL A 51 8.22 -16.66 19.18
N THR A 52 8.77 -16.62 20.39
CA THR A 52 9.40 -15.42 20.97
C THR A 52 10.58 -14.95 20.11
N SER A 53 11.50 -15.85 19.75
CA SER A 53 12.63 -15.54 18.86
C SER A 53 12.20 -15.17 17.43
N THR A 54 11.11 -15.76 16.95
CA THR A 54 10.55 -15.39 15.63
C THR A 54 9.90 -14.01 15.67
N ALA A 55 9.16 -13.69 16.74
CA ALA A 55 8.54 -12.37 16.94
C ALA A 55 9.59 -11.26 17.12
N GLU A 56 10.74 -11.59 17.72
CA GLU A 56 11.95 -10.75 17.78
C GLU A 56 12.59 -10.48 16.41
N GLN A 57 12.12 -11.12 15.34
CA GLN A 57 12.63 -10.92 14.00
C GLN A 57 11.53 -10.39 13.07
N ASP A 58 10.29 -10.87 13.24
CA ASP A 58 9.14 -10.48 12.42
C ASP A 58 7.79 -10.84 13.07
N LEU A 59 6.98 -9.81 13.35
CA LEU A 59 5.63 -9.95 13.89
C LEU A 59 4.71 -10.80 13.00
N VAL A 60 4.86 -10.68 11.68
CA VAL A 60 4.03 -11.41 10.72
C VAL A 60 4.39 -12.89 10.78
N ALA A 61 5.68 -13.23 10.76
CA ALA A 61 6.13 -14.62 10.87
C ALA A 61 5.67 -15.27 12.19
N ALA A 62 5.66 -14.52 13.29
CA ALA A 62 5.12 -15.01 14.56
C ALA A 62 3.61 -15.30 14.49
N ALA A 63 2.82 -14.43 13.87
CA ALA A 63 1.39 -14.65 13.66
C ALA A 63 1.13 -15.89 12.80
N TYR A 64 1.91 -16.08 11.73
CA TYR A 64 1.87 -17.29 10.90
C TYR A 64 2.21 -18.55 11.70
N LYS A 65 3.22 -18.50 12.56
CA LYS A 65 3.64 -19.64 13.40
C LYS A 65 2.56 -20.03 14.41
N ILE A 66 1.88 -19.04 15.01
CA ILE A 66 0.73 -19.27 15.90
C ILE A 66 -0.41 -19.94 15.11
N TYR A 67 -0.75 -19.42 13.93
CA TYR A 67 -1.75 -20.05 13.06
C TYR A 67 -1.40 -21.50 12.73
N ALA A 68 -0.16 -21.76 12.33
CA ALA A 68 0.31 -23.11 11.99
C ALA A 68 0.24 -24.10 13.16
N SER A 69 0.28 -23.59 14.40
CA SER A 69 0.18 -24.40 15.62
C SER A 69 -1.25 -24.72 16.05
N GLU A 70 -2.20 -23.85 15.76
CA GLU A 70 -3.61 -23.99 16.16
C GLU A 70 -4.45 -24.75 15.12
N ALA A 71 -4.04 -24.70 13.84
CA ALA A 71 -4.78 -25.34 12.77
C ALA A 71 -4.43 -26.84 12.63
N GLU A 72 -5.31 -27.72 13.13
CA GLU A 72 -5.21 -29.18 12.88
C GLU A 72 -5.27 -29.55 11.39
N LYS A 73 -5.72 -28.62 10.51
CA LYS A 73 -5.80 -28.79 9.05
C LYS A 73 -4.91 -27.75 8.35
N LYS A 74 -3.85 -28.28 7.74
CA LYS A 74 -2.70 -27.57 7.19
C LYS A 74 -2.95 -26.84 5.85
N ASP A 75 -2.23 -25.72 5.72
CA ASP A 75 -1.65 -25.08 4.53
C ASP A 75 -2.56 -24.48 3.44
N ALA A 76 -3.74 -25.05 3.16
CA ALA A 76 -4.49 -24.67 1.95
C ALA A 76 -4.95 -23.20 1.90
N ILE A 77 -5.18 -22.56 3.05
CA ILE A 77 -5.62 -21.16 3.11
C ILE A 77 -4.44 -20.19 3.06
N LEU A 78 -3.30 -20.53 3.68
CA LEU A 78 -2.14 -19.63 3.68
C LEU A 78 -1.44 -19.62 2.31
N GLU A 79 -1.47 -20.74 1.61
CA GLU A 79 -1.00 -20.84 0.22
C GLU A 79 -2.06 -20.39 -0.80
N ASN A 80 -3.25 -19.97 -0.31
CA ASN A 80 -4.31 -19.48 -1.17
C ASN A 80 -3.99 -18.07 -1.69
N GLU A 81 -4.02 -17.92 -3.02
CA GLU A 81 -3.77 -16.65 -3.70
C GLU A 81 -4.71 -15.52 -3.21
N PHE A 82 -5.96 -15.83 -2.85
CA PHE A 82 -6.93 -14.86 -2.32
C PHE A 82 -6.51 -14.33 -0.94
N PHE A 83 -5.96 -15.18 -0.06
CA PHE A 83 -5.49 -14.73 1.25
C PHE A 83 -4.24 -13.85 1.11
N LEU A 84 -3.31 -14.22 0.22
CA LEU A 84 -2.13 -13.39 -0.06
C LEU A 84 -2.53 -12.03 -0.66
N ARG A 85 -3.54 -12.01 -1.53
CA ARG A 85 -4.14 -10.76 -2.03
C ARG A 85 -4.78 -9.95 -0.91
N LEU A 86 -5.49 -10.58 0.03
CA LEU A 86 -6.06 -9.92 1.21
C LEU A 86 -4.98 -9.26 2.07
N LEU A 87 -3.86 -9.96 2.34
CA LEU A 87 -2.73 -9.39 3.08
C LEU A 87 -2.15 -8.16 2.38
N ASN A 88 -1.98 -8.23 1.05
CA ASN A 88 -1.52 -7.07 0.29
C ASN A 88 -2.51 -5.88 0.37
N ARG A 89 -3.82 -6.16 0.42
CA ARG A 89 -4.84 -5.11 0.63
C ARG A 89 -4.79 -4.51 2.03
N CYS A 90 -4.48 -5.30 3.06
CA CYS A 90 -4.23 -4.77 4.41
C CYS A 90 -3.08 -3.76 4.46
N VAL A 91 -2.07 -3.92 3.60
CA VAL A 91 -0.97 -2.95 3.49
C VAL A 91 -1.40 -1.70 2.72
N THR A 92 -2.19 -1.88 1.67
CA THR A 92 -2.30 -0.87 0.60
C THR A 92 -3.62 -0.12 0.52
N CYS A 93 -4.67 -0.59 1.18
CA CYS A 93 -6.04 -0.15 0.92
C CYS A 93 -6.79 0.28 2.18
N THR A 94 -8.00 0.83 1.98
CA THR A 94 -8.95 1.18 3.04
C THR A 94 -9.63 -0.07 3.60
N TYR A 95 -10.26 0.07 4.78
CA TYR A 95 -10.99 -1.02 5.40
C TYR A 95 -12.09 -1.61 4.50
N ASP A 96 -12.87 -0.77 3.81
CA ASP A 96 -13.97 -1.25 2.95
C ASP A 96 -13.45 -2.17 1.82
N MET A 97 -12.27 -1.88 1.27
CA MET A 97 -11.63 -2.73 0.27
C MET A 97 -11.12 -4.05 0.88
N VAL A 98 -10.57 -4.00 2.09
CA VAL A 98 -10.14 -5.20 2.82
C VAL A 98 -11.36 -6.08 3.14
N GLN A 99 -12.48 -5.48 3.56
CA GLN A 99 -13.72 -6.19 3.83
C GLN A 99 -14.32 -6.83 2.58
N GLY A 100 -14.30 -6.13 1.43
CA GLY A 100 -14.72 -6.70 0.15
C GLY A 100 -13.85 -7.89 -0.26
N MET A 101 -12.54 -7.80 -0.04
CA MET A 101 -11.61 -8.90 -0.32
C MET A 101 -11.80 -10.09 0.64
N ASP A 102 -12.12 -9.85 1.91
CA ASP A 102 -12.47 -10.91 2.87
C ASP A 102 -13.77 -11.62 2.48
N SER A 103 -14.78 -10.86 2.04
CA SER A 103 -16.03 -11.42 1.53
C SER A 103 -15.77 -12.33 0.32
N TRP A 104 -14.89 -11.91 -0.59
CA TRP A 104 -14.51 -12.72 -1.74
C TRP A 104 -13.70 -13.97 -1.34
N LEU A 105 -12.78 -13.84 -0.39
CA LEU A 105 -12.08 -15.00 0.19
C LEU A 105 -13.08 -16.00 0.78
N GLN A 106 -14.11 -15.53 1.49
CA GLN A 106 -15.15 -16.36 2.07
C GLN A 106 -16.00 -17.06 1.00
N GLU A 107 -16.34 -16.39 -0.10
CA GLU A 107 -17.06 -17.00 -1.21
C GLU A 107 -16.25 -18.13 -1.88
N GLU A 108 -14.96 -17.92 -2.09
CA GLU A 108 -14.08 -18.86 -2.80
C GLU A 108 -13.62 -20.03 -1.93
N THR A 109 -13.35 -19.77 -0.65
CA THR A 109 -12.75 -20.76 0.27
C THR A 109 -13.71 -21.27 1.34
N GLY A 110 -14.90 -20.67 1.47
CA GLY A 110 -15.82 -20.90 2.57
C GLY A 110 -15.34 -20.34 3.91
N THR A 111 -14.24 -19.58 3.94
CA THR A 111 -13.60 -19.10 5.17
C THR A 111 -13.42 -17.58 5.13
N SER A 112 -13.99 -16.86 6.09
CA SER A 112 -13.65 -15.45 6.33
C SER A 112 -12.42 -15.36 7.23
N ALA A 113 -11.45 -14.54 6.84
CA ALA A 113 -10.30 -14.22 7.68
C ALA A 113 -10.69 -13.33 8.87
N PHE A 114 -11.77 -12.55 8.76
CA PHE A 114 -12.28 -11.74 9.88
C PHE A 114 -12.96 -12.58 10.96
N GLU A 115 -13.63 -13.66 10.56
CA GLU A 115 -14.28 -14.60 11.48
C GLU A 115 -13.35 -15.69 12.00
N THR A 116 -12.22 -15.92 11.33
CA THR A 116 -11.22 -16.91 11.72
C THR A 116 -10.14 -16.26 12.59
N PRO A 117 -10.11 -16.49 13.91
CA PRO A 117 -9.30 -15.67 14.80
C PRO A 117 -7.79 -15.71 14.50
N ALA A 118 -7.29 -16.87 14.08
CA ALA A 118 -5.88 -17.03 13.72
C ALA A 118 -5.51 -16.29 12.41
N LEU A 119 -6.43 -16.18 11.44
CA LEU A 119 -6.20 -15.37 10.24
C LEU A 119 -6.30 -13.88 10.57
N LEU A 120 -7.26 -13.49 11.41
CA LEU A 120 -7.41 -12.12 11.90
C LEU A 120 -6.12 -11.63 12.59
N HIS A 121 -5.43 -12.48 13.33
CA HIS A 121 -4.10 -12.16 13.89
C HIS A 121 -3.08 -11.76 12.84
N ILE A 122 -3.02 -12.51 11.73
CA ILE A 122 -2.09 -12.23 10.64
C ILE A 122 -2.44 -10.89 10.02
N LEU A 123 -3.73 -10.59 9.80
CA LEU A 123 -4.17 -9.29 9.28
C LEU A 123 -3.79 -8.14 10.23
N VAL A 124 -3.99 -8.32 11.54
CA VAL A 124 -3.60 -7.32 12.55
C VAL A 124 -2.07 -7.13 12.59
N ALA A 125 -1.30 -8.22 12.55
CA ALA A 125 0.16 -8.15 12.51
C ALA A 125 0.66 -7.39 11.27
N VAL A 126 0.08 -7.68 10.10
CA VAL A 126 0.42 -7.00 8.84
C VAL A 126 0.06 -5.52 8.89
N THR A 127 -1.14 -5.17 9.35
CA THR A 127 -1.57 -3.76 9.44
C THR A 127 -0.71 -2.95 10.41
N ILE A 128 -0.27 -3.55 11.53
CA ILE A 128 0.68 -2.93 12.46
C ILE A 128 2.03 -2.72 11.79
N LYS A 129 2.60 -3.77 11.19
CA LYS A 129 3.92 -3.74 10.54
C LYS A 129 4.00 -2.69 9.43
N HIS A 130 2.89 -2.48 8.72
CA HIS A 130 2.79 -1.55 7.60
C HIS A 130 2.07 -0.24 7.95
N TYR A 131 1.83 0.04 9.23
CA TYR A 131 1.25 1.29 9.73
C TYR A 131 -0.11 1.68 9.12
N ASN A 132 -0.93 0.70 8.73
CA ASN A 132 -2.28 0.95 8.22
C ASN A 132 -3.29 1.01 9.38
N TYR A 133 -3.31 2.16 10.06
CA TYR A 133 -4.12 2.37 11.27
C TYR A 133 -5.63 2.34 11.01
N ASP A 134 -6.09 2.78 9.85
CA ASP A 134 -7.52 2.79 9.51
C ASP A 134 -8.05 1.35 9.45
N VAL A 135 -7.30 0.46 8.79
CA VAL A 135 -7.64 -0.97 8.77
C VAL A 135 -7.44 -1.59 10.15
N LEU A 136 -6.37 -1.27 10.89
CA LEU A 136 -6.14 -1.78 12.25
C LEU A 136 -7.31 -1.45 13.21
N VAL A 137 -7.77 -0.20 13.22
CA VAL A 137 -8.88 0.25 14.08
C VAL A 137 -10.18 -0.47 13.72
N ALA A 138 -10.37 -0.84 12.46
CA ALA A 138 -11.52 -1.60 12.04
C ALA A 138 -11.40 -3.10 12.37
N LEU A 139 -10.25 -3.72 12.10
CA LEU A 139 -9.97 -5.13 12.42
C LEU A 139 -10.06 -5.43 13.92
N THR A 140 -9.69 -4.48 14.77
CA THR A 140 -9.79 -4.63 16.23
C THR A 140 -11.23 -4.67 16.74
N LYS A 141 -12.24 -4.33 15.94
CA LYS A 141 -13.66 -4.46 16.32
C LYS A 141 -14.18 -5.89 16.24
N PHE A 142 -13.47 -6.78 15.55
CA PHE A 142 -13.86 -8.18 15.43
C PHE A 142 -13.51 -8.95 16.71
N ALA A 143 -14.18 -10.09 16.91
CA ALA A 143 -14.11 -10.85 18.14
C ALA A 143 -12.65 -11.24 18.47
N LEU A 144 -12.24 -10.94 19.70
CA LEU A 144 -10.97 -11.37 20.25
C LEU A 144 -10.92 -12.90 20.34
N PRO A 145 -9.90 -13.54 19.78
CA PRO A 145 -9.56 -14.89 20.22
C PRO A 145 -9.14 -14.90 21.70
N SER A 146 -9.36 -16.04 22.34
CA SER A 146 -8.93 -16.32 23.72
C SER A 146 -7.40 -16.25 23.91
N SER A 147 -6.65 -16.36 22.82
CA SER A 147 -5.19 -16.27 22.79
C SER A 147 -4.82 -15.44 21.57
N ASN A 148 -4.09 -14.34 21.77
CA ASN A 148 -3.63 -13.49 20.69
C ASN A 148 -2.11 -13.31 20.69
N ILE A 149 -1.56 -12.81 19.57
CA ILE A 149 -0.11 -12.61 19.37
C ILE A 149 0.56 -11.84 20.53
N PHE A 150 -0.18 -10.94 21.20
CA PHE A 150 0.31 -10.12 22.31
C PHE A 150 0.26 -10.82 23.66
N THR A 151 -0.71 -11.74 23.85
CA THR A 151 -0.81 -12.56 25.05
C THR A 151 0.17 -13.73 25.03
N VAL A 152 0.46 -14.27 23.83
CA VAL A 152 1.40 -15.38 23.64
C VAL A 152 2.84 -14.89 23.68
N CYS A 153 3.13 -13.69 23.15
CA CYS A 153 4.46 -13.09 23.16
C CYS A 153 4.46 -11.69 23.82
N PRO A 154 4.40 -11.59 25.17
CA PRO A 154 4.23 -10.32 25.86
C PRO A 154 5.49 -9.42 25.90
N LEU A 155 6.70 -9.96 25.71
CA LEU A 155 7.96 -9.27 26.00
C LEU A 155 8.73 -8.73 24.77
N PRO A 156 8.78 -9.40 23.60
CA PRO A 156 9.51 -8.88 22.43
C PRO A 156 8.64 -8.14 21.41
N THR A 157 7.31 -8.29 21.50
CA THR A 157 6.37 -7.66 20.55
C THR A 157 6.36 -6.14 20.68
N ILE A 158 6.64 -5.61 21.88
CA ILE A 158 6.60 -4.17 22.16
C ILE A 158 7.78 -3.46 21.48
N SER A 159 8.99 -4.00 21.54
CA SER A 159 10.19 -3.38 20.94
C SER A 159 10.14 -3.29 19.42
N TYR A 160 9.43 -4.21 18.74
CA TYR A 160 9.19 -4.13 17.29
C TYR A 160 8.05 -3.18 16.90
N MET A 161 7.04 -3.03 17.76
CA MET A 161 5.95 -2.08 17.54
C MET A 161 6.35 -0.63 17.83
N GLU A 162 7.43 -0.46 18.59
CA GLU A 162 7.72 0.75 19.35
C GLU A 162 8.01 2.01 18.55
N PRO A 163 8.80 2.02 17.46
CA PRO A 163 9.08 3.27 16.77
C PRO A 163 7.87 3.81 15.99
N GLY A 164 6.89 2.96 15.69
CA GLY A 164 5.95 3.26 14.63
C GLY A 164 4.50 3.39 15.06
N LEU A 165 4.01 2.59 16.03
CA LEU A 165 2.58 2.51 16.30
C LEU A 165 2.02 3.81 16.93
N SER A 166 1.10 4.45 16.22
CA SER A 166 0.45 5.70 16.66
C SER A 166 -0.31 5.53 17.99
N PRO A 167 -0.47 6.60 18.81
CA PRO A 167 -1.31 6.56 20.02
C PRO A 167 -2.72 6.03 19.75
N THR A 168 -3.28 6.34 18.58
CA THR A 168 -4.59 5.84 18.13
C THR A 168 -4.60 4.33 17.90
N GLY A 169 -3.52 3.77 17.34
CA GLY A 169 -3.36 2.33 17.18
C GLY A 169 -3.26 1.61 18.52
N TRP A 170 -2.47 2.15 19.45
CA TRP A 170 -2.37 1.65 20.83
C TRP A 170 -3.72 1.69 21.56
N ASP A 171 -4.44 2.80 21.46
CA ASP A 171 -5.78 2.96 22.03
C ASP A 171 -6.77 1.95 21.46
N ALA A 172 -6.72 1.70 20.14
CA ALA A 172 -7.61 0.77 19.48
C ALA A 172 -7.36 -0.67 19.97
N LEU A 173 -6.09 -1.11 19.98
CA LEU A 173 -5.71 -2.43 20.49
C LEU A 173 -6.12 -2.60 21.96
N GLN A 174 -5.89 -1.59 22.80
CA GLN A 174 -6.24 -1.66 24.22
C GLN A 174 -7.76 -1.69 24.44
N ARG A 175 -8.52 -0.83 23.76
CA ARG A 175 -9.99 -0.80 23.89
C ARG A 175 -10.61 -2.10 23.40
N ALA A 176 -10.04 -2.67 22.36
CA ALA A 176 -10.44 -3.95 21.83
C ALA A 176 -9.92 -5.14 22.65
N GLY A 177 -9.20 -4.91 23.76
CA GLY A 177 -8.68 -5.96 24.65
C GLY A 177 -7.58 -6.84 24.06
N TRP A 178 -6.95 -6.41 22.95
CA TRP A 178 -5.83 -7.12 22.35
C TRP A 178 -4.57 -7.06 23.21
N ILE A 179 -4.41 -5.95 23.92
CA ILE A 179 -3.30 -5.69 24.84
C ILE A 179 -3.84 -5.24 26.22
N THR A 180 -3.07 -5.50 27.27
CA THR A 180 -3.40 -5.05 28.62
C THR A 180 -2.91 -3.62 28.89
N ALA A 181 -3.50 -2.94 29.88
CA ALA A 181 -3.05 -1.63 30.32
C ALA A 181 -1.58 -1.64 30.82
N SER A 182 -1.12 -2.75 31.39
CA SER A 182 0.26 -2.92 31.83
C SER A 182 1.25 -2.95 30.67
N GLN A 183 0.89 -3.53 29.53
CA GLN A 183 1.72 -3.53 28.31
C GLN A 183 1.91 -2.10 27.75
N ARG A 184 0.91 -1.23 27.89
CA ARG A 184 1.01 0.17 27.46
C ARG A 184 1.88 1.03 28.39
N LEU A 185 1.89 0.75 29.70
CA LEU A 185 2.59 1.58 30.68
C LEU A 185 4.11 1.48 30.59
N LEU A 186 4.65 0.33 30.15
CA LEU A 186 6.07 0.13 29.87
C LEU A 186 6.62 1.25 28.95
N LYS A 187 5.86 1.61 27.90
CA LYS A 187 6.20 2.70 26.97
C LYS A 187 6.36 4.07 27.63
N SER A 188 5.42 4.46 28.50
CA SER A 188 5.44 5.79 29.13
C SER A 188 6.67 6.03 30.02
N THR A 189 7.26 4.94 30.52
CA THR A 189 8.46 4.98 31.36
C THR A 189 9.71 5.14 30.50
N GLU A 190 9.76 4.50 29.32
CA GLU A 190 10.91 4.56 28.39
C GLU A 190 10.96 5.85 27.57
N GLU A 191 9.83 6.40 27.13
CA GLU A 191 9.77 7.68 26.39
C GLU A 191 10.24 8.89 27.22
N SER A 192 10.28 8.77 28.55
CA SER A 192 10.77 9.83 29.43
C SER A 192 12.28 10.11 29.29
N GLN A 193 13.02 9.29 28.53
CA GLN A 193 14.47 9.42 28.33
C GLN A 193 14.91 9.89 26.93
N LEU A 194 13.99 10.13 25.98
CA LEU A 194 14.32 10.58 24.62
C LEU A 194 13.77 11.99 24.31
N PRO A 195 14.52 12.86 23.60
CA PRO A 195 14.03 14.18 23.21
C PRO A 195 12.85 14.07 22.25
N SER A 196 11.78 14.81 22.53
CA SER A 196 10.49 14.75 21.83
C SER A 196 10.60 15.08 20.33
N THR A 197 10.69 14.05 19.50
CA THR A 197 10.39 14.17 18.07
C THR A 197 8.87 14.09 17.89
N GLY A 198 8.24 15.22 17.55
CA GLY A 198 6.79 15.31 17.36
C GLY A 198 6.25 14.24 16.42
N THR A 199 5.28 13.48 16.91
CA THR A 199 4.66 12.35 16.22
C THR A 199 3.79 12.86 15.07
N VAL A 200 4.21 12.63 13.82
CA VAL A 200 3.42 12.95 12.62
C VAL A 200 2.49 11.78 12.32
N GLY A 201 1.35 11.72 13.01
CA GLY A 201 0.31 10.70 12.83
C GLY A 201 -0.76 11.06 11.79
N GLY A 202 -0.41 11.81 10.75
CA GLY A 202 -1.33 12.16 9.65
C GLY A 202 -1.29 11.12 8.53
N ASN A 203 -2.42 10.93 7.82
CA ASN A 203 -2.44 10.20 6.56
C ASN A 203 -1.32 10.74 5.64
N ILE A 204 -0.52 9.86 5.02
CA ILE A 204 0.64 10.22 4.18
C ILE A 204 0.28 11.24 3.10
N ARG A 205 -0.96 11.20 2.62
CA ARG A 205 -1.54 12.15 1.68
C ARG A 205 -1.55 13.59 2.22
N SER A 206 -2.04 13.77 3.44
CA SER A 206 -2.04 15.08 4.12
C SER A 206 -0.61 15.57 4.37
N CYS A 207 0.30 14.65 4.65
CA CYS A 207 1.72 14.98 4.83
C CYS A 207 2.33 15.51 3.53
N VAL A 208 2.10 14.82 2.41
CA VAL A 208 2.60 15.22 1.09
C VAL A 208 1.97 16.52 0.60
N ARG A 209 0.72 16.80 0.94
CA ARG A 209 0.04 18.05 0.57
C ARG A 209 0.47 19.24 1.42
N ASP A 210 0.58 19.05 2.73
CA ASP A 210 0.58 20.16 3.69
C ASP A 210 1.95 20.40 4.35
N LEU A 211 2.82 19.38 4.44
CA LEU A 211 4.10 19.53 5.14
C LEU A 211 5.21 20.09 4.24
N PRO A 212 6.16 20.88 4.78
CA PRO A 212 7.34 21.30 4.04
C PRO A 212 8.23 20.13 3.62
N SER A 213 8.94 20.27 2.49
CA SER A 213 9.89 19.25 2.02
C SER A 213 10.96 18.85 3.04
N SER A 214 11.39 19.75 3.93
CA SER A 214 12.34 19.43 5.01
C SER A 214 11.78 18.44 6.03
N THR A 215 10.50 18.60 6.39
CA THR A 215 9.80 17.73 7.33
C THR A 215 9.55 16.37 6.68
N LEU A 216 9.13 16.36 5.42
CA LEU A 216 8.94 15.12 4.65
C LEU A 216 10.26 14.37 4.47
N ARG A 217 11.36 15.06 4.20
CA ARG A 217 12.70 14.43 4.11
C ARG A 217 13.09 13.74 5.40
N SER A 218 12.85 14.38 6.55
CA SER A 218 13.07 13.75 7.86
C SER A 218 12.14 12.55 8.04
N TYR A 219 10.85 12.67 7.71
CA TYR A 219 9.91 11.55 7.77
C TYR A 219 10.41 10.36 6.92
N PHE A 220 10.80 10.61 5.66
CA PHE A 220 11.31 9.58 4.75
C PHE A 220 12.71 9.04 5.10
N SER A 221 13.48 9.71 5.97
CA SER A 221 14.74 9.14 6.48
C SER A 221 14.51 8.16 7.63
N HIS A 222 13.39 8.28 8.34
CA HIS A 222 13.03 7.39 9.45
C HIS A 222 12.21 6.19 9.00
N VAL A 223 11.56 6.23 7.83
CA VAL A 223 10.93 5.04 7.26
C VAL A 223 12.04 4.05 6.87
N PRO A 224 12.12 2.86 7.52
CA PRO A 224 13.26 1.96 7.34
C PRO A 224 13.38 1.47 5.89
N ARG A 225 14.41 1.95 5.19
CA ARG A 225 14.73 1.45 3.84
C ARG A 225 15.37 0.07 3.85
N THR A 226 15.97 -0.31 4.99
CA THR A 226 16.68 -1.58 5.18
C THR A 226 15.79 -2.81 5.08
N LEU A 227 14.47 -2.65 5.24
CA LEU A 227 13.51 -3.73 4.95
C LEU A 227 13.41 -4.06 3.45
N TYR A 228 13.91 -3.18 2.56
CA TYR A 228 13.73 -3.27 1.12
C TYR A 228 15.03 -3.06 0.30
N THR A 229 16.18 -2.86 0.98
CA THR A 229 17.49 -2.81 0.32
C THR A 229 17.81 -4.17 -0.31
N GLY A 230 18.02 -4.19 -1.64
CA GLY A 230 18.33 -5.41 -2.40
C GLY A 230 17.19 -5.93 -3.28
N ILE A 231 16.07 -5.20 -3.35
CA ILE A 231 14.87 -5.60 -4.09
C ILE A 231 14.57 -4.57 -5.20
N PRO A 232 14.97 -4.83 -6.46
CA PRO A 232 14.52 -4.06 -7.61
C PRO A 232 13.14 -4.54 -8.10
N PRO A 233 12.26 -3.63 -8.56
CA PRO A 233 12.29 -2.18 -8.37
C PRO A 233 11.86 -1.82 -6.95
N TYR A 234 12.33 -0.67 -6.45
CA TYR A 234 11.96 -0.14 -5.12
C TYR A 234 10.44 -0.23 -4.92
N PRO A 235 9.95 -0.67 -3.74
CA PRO A 235 8.53 -0.85 -3.52
C PRO A 235 7.79 0.46 -3.78
N LYS A 236 6.94 0.41 -4.80
CA LYS A 236 5.87 1.37 -5.09
C LYS A 236 5.02 1.54 -3.83
N TRP A 237 4.94 2.74 -3.26
CA TRP A 237 4.17 2.97 -2.05
C TRP A 237 2.67 2.78 -2.33
N PRO A 238 1.90 2.22 -1.39
CA PRO A 238 0.46 2.16 -1.55
C PRO A 238 -0.16 3.55 -1.73
N GLY A 239 -0.85 3.76 -2.87
CA GLY A 239 -1.46 5.04 -3.22
C GLY A 239 -0.56 6.01 -4.02
N ASP A 240 0.61 5.54 -4.49
CA ASP A 240 1.68 6.28 -5.19
C ASP A 240 1.24 7.42 -6.11
N LEU A 241 0.29 7.15 -7.00
CA LEU A 241 -0.09 8.09 -8.05
C LEU A 241 -0.77 9.34 -7.50
N ILE A 242 -1.52 9.18 -6.41
CA ILE A 242 -2.19 10.27 -5.73
C ILE A 242 -1.17 11.19 -5.05
N LEU A 243 -0.06 10.63 -4.54
CA LEU A 243 0.98 11.43 -3.88
C LEU A 243 1.78 12.26 -4.89
N VAL A 244 2.08 11.70 -6.07
CA VAL A 244 2.69 12.45 -7.18
C VAL A 244 1.76 13.57 -7.65
N LYS A 245 0.46 13.29 -7.76
CA LYS A 245 -0.57 14.29 -8.09
C LYS A 245 -0.69 15.40 -7.04
N ASP A 246 -0.71 15.04 -5.77
CA ASP A 246 -0.79 16.00 -4.67
C ASP A 246 0.49 16.85 -4.61
N ALA A 247 1.67 16.25 -4.82
CA ALA A 247 2.93 17.00 -4.93
C ALA A 247 2.93 17.95 -6.13
N ALA A 248 2.40 17.50 -7.27
CA ALA A 248 2.27 18.32 -8.48
C ALA A 248 1.28 19.49 -8.33
N SER A 249 0.28 19.33 -7.45
CA SER A 249 -0.70 20.38 -7.14
C SER A 249 -0.12 21.53 -6.31
N ARG A 250 0.99 21.29 -5.59
CA ARG A 250 1.62 22.28 -4.72
C ARG A 250 2.17 23.43 -5.56
N THR A 251 1.96 24.65 -5.11
CA THR A 251 2.53 25.85 -5.73
C THR A 251 3.90 26.18 -5.14
N GLY A 252 4.80 26.70 -5.98
CA GLY A 252 6.11 27.20 -5.55
C GLY A 252 7.21 26.14 -5.46
N PRO A 253 8.42 26.53 -5.01
CA PRO A 253 9.62 25.70 -5.12
C PRO A 253 9.60 24.46 -4.23
N ASP A 254 8.71 24.42 -3.23
CA ASP A 254 8.59 23.28 -2.34
C ASP A 254 7.87 22.10 -3.01
N GLY A 255 6.95 22.36 -3.96
CA GLY A 255 6.28 21.30 -4.72
C GLY A 255 7.26 20.43 -5.50
N VAL A 256 8.24 21.05 -6.17
CA VAL A 256 9.32 20.35 -6.88
C VAL A 256 10.17 19.53 -5.93
N LYS A 257 10.51 20.07 -4.75
CA LYS A 257 11.31 19.34 -3.75
C LYS A 257 10.57 18.14 -3.20
N VAL A 258 9.26 18.28 -2.95
CA VAL A 258 8.42 17.14 -2.54
C VAL A 258 8.37 16.11 -3.66
N LEU A 259 8.18 16.53 -4.91
CA LEU A 259 8.17 15.64 -6.06
C LEU A 259 9.51 14.92 -6.26
N GLN A 260 10.64 15.63 -6.10
CA GLN A 260 11.99 15.04 -6.09
C GLN A 260 12.14 14.01 -4.98
N LEU A 261 11.66 14.29 -3.76
CA LEU A 261 11.66 13.30 -2.68
C LEU A 261 10.83 12.07 -3.06
N LEU A 262 9.66 12.25 -3.64
CA LEU A 262 8.79 11.13 -4.00
C LEU A 262 9.38 10.28 -5.15
N VAL A 263 9.97 10.91 -6.17
CA VAL A 263 10.52 10.22 -7.33
C VAL A 263 11.92 9.66 -7.05
N GLU A 264 12.84 10.46 -6.52
CA GLU A 264 14.25 10.07 -6.31
C GLU A 264 14.42 9.18 -5.08
N ILE A 265 13.71 9.48 -3.99
CA ILE A 265 13.80 8.71 -2.74
C ILE A 265 12.72 7.63 -2.69
N GLY A 266 11.49 7.95 -3.09
CA GLY A 266 10.35 7.03 -3.04
C GLY A 266 10.27 6.07 -4.24
N GLY A 267 10.98 6.32 -5.34
CA GLY A 267 10.94 5.48 -6.54
C GLY A 267 9.62 5.56 -7.32
N MET A 268 8.84 6.62 -7.13
CA MET A 268 7.51 6.77 -7.76
C MET A 268 7.60 7.07 -9.25
N ASP A 269 6.69 6.51 -10.04
CA ASP A 269 6.57 6.77 -11.48
C ASP A 269 5.79 8.07 -11.74
N VAL A 270 6.35 8.94 -12.57
CA VAL A 270 5.77 10.22 -12.98
C VAL A 270 4.64 10.07 -14.01
N ASN A 271 4.57 8.93 -14.70
CA ASN A 271 3.69 8.74 -15.85
C ASN A 271 2.26 8.37 -15.51
N ASP A 272 1.99 7.94 -14.28
CA ASP A 272 0.65 7.47 -13.89
C ASP A 272 0.09 6.41 -14.86
N ALA A 273 1.00 5.70 -15.55
CA ALA A 273 0.69 4.84 -16.68
C ALA A 273 0.80 3.37 -16.29
N GLU A 274 0.13 2.99 -15.21
CA GLU A 274 -0.24 1.59 -14.99
C GLU A 274 -1.75 1.49 -14.81
N THR A 275 -2.40 1.31 -15.95
CA THR A 275 -3.73 0.72 -16.08
C THR A 275 -3.72 -0.66 -15.42
N TRP A 276 -4.01 -0.73 -14.13
CA TRP A 276 -4.28 -1.99 -13.44
C TRP A 276 -5.74 -2.48 -13.60
N TRP A 277 -6.50 -1.91 -14.54
CA TRP A 277 -7.89 -2.34 -14.78
C TRP A 277 -8.16 -2.74 -16.23
N LYS A 278 -8.97 -3.78 -16.37
CA LYS A 278 -9.51 -4.21 -17.66
C LYS A 278 -10.73 -3.33 -18.00
N PRO A 279 -10.93 -2.98 -19.28
CA PRO A 279 -12.19 -2.39 -19.72
C PRO A 279 -13.32 -3.41 -19.56
N GLY A 280 -14.40 -3.07 -18.86
CA GLY A 280 -15.69 -3.77 -19.00
C GLY A 280 -16.43 -4.22 -17.74
N ASP A 281 -15.86 -4.12 -16.53
CA ASP A 281 -16.57 -4.47 -15.29
C ASP A 281 -16.58 -3.25 -14.36
N CYS A 282 -17.74 -2.95 -13.76
CA CYS A 282 -17.98 -1.81 -12.87
C CYS A 282 -16.93 -1.75 -11.75
N ASP A 283 -16.20 -0.65 -11.65
CA ASP A 283 -15.05 -0.48 -10.74
C ASP A 283 -15.51 -0.05 -9.32
N PRO A 284 -15.11 -0.74 -8.24
CA PRO A 284 -15.30 -0.26 -6.86
C PRO A 284 -14.50 1.02 -6.51
N ARG A 285 -13.73 1.58 -7.45
CA ARG A 285 -12.96 2.84 -7.33
C ARG A 285 -13.67 4.07 -7.88
N ASP A 286 -14.99 4.04 -8.04
CA ASP A 286 -15.81 5.25 -8.26
C ASP A 286 -15.69 6.31 -7.14
N TRP A 287 -14.89 6.06 -6.09
CA TRP A 287 -14.62 7.05 -5.06
C TRP A 287 -13.20 7.64 -5.14
N ASN A 288 -13.04 8.64 -6.02
CA ASN A 288 -12.11 9.74 -5.72
C ASN A 288 -12.89 10.79 -4.91
N PRO A 289 -12.52 11.10 -3.65
CA PRO A 289 -13.24 12.10 -2.84
C PRO A 289 -13.20 13.54 -3.42
N LEU A 290 -12.41 13.78 -4.48
CA LEU A 290 -12.40 15.04 -5.24
C LEU A 290 -13.33 15.01 -6.47
N CYS A 291 -13.73 13.84 -6.95
CA CYS A 291 -14.67 13.66 -8.06
C CYS A 291 -16.01 13.17 -7.46
N GLN A 292 -16.87 14.12 -7.08
CA GLN A 292 -18.16 13.85 -6.37
C GLN A 292 -19.18 13.04 -7.18
N ASP A 293 -18.90 12.71 -8.44
CA ASP A 293 -19.85 12.15 -9.40
C ASP A 293 -19.49 10.74 -9.94
N GLY A 294 -18.47 10.08 -9.38
CA GLY A 294 -18.04 8.77 -9.88
C GLY A 294 -17.40 8.81 -11.27
N SER A 295 -16.99 9.99 -11.76
CA SER A 295 -16.29 10.10 -13.03
C SER A 295 -14.79 9.78 -12.87
N GLU A 296 -14.30 8.83 -13.66
CA GLU A 296 -12.89 8.46 -13.75
C GLU A 296 -12.01 9.72 -13.91
N CYS A 297 -11.17 10.02 -12.92
CA CYS A 297 -10.30 11.19 -12.95
C CYS A 297 -9.03 10.80 -13.75
N THR A 298 -9.14 10.80 -15.08
CA THR A 298 -8.07 10.42 -16.02
C THR A 298 -6.90 11.43 -16.09
N GLU A 299 -6.85 12.37 -15.14
CA GLU A 299 -5.87 13.45 -15.10
C GLU A 299 -4.57 12.94 -14.48
N THR A 300 -3.48 13.02 -15.24
CA THR A 300 -2.13 12.69 -14.76
C THR A 300 -1.55 13.81 -13.89
N ALA A 301 -0.45 13.53 -13.16
CA ALA A 301 0.27 14.57 -12.42
C ALA A 301 0.68 15.77 -13.30
N LEU A 302 0.97 15.53 -14.59
CA LEU A 302 1.26 16.60 -15.54
C LEU A 302 0.05 17.49 -15.85
N HIS A 303 -1.18 16.95 -15.89
CA HIS A 303 -2.39 17.77 -16.02
C HIS A 303 -2.56 18.71 -14.83
N ILE A 304 -2.35 18.18 -13.63
CA ILE A 304 -2.48 18.93 -12.38
C ILE A 304 -1.42 20.02 -12.28
N ALA A 305 -0.17 19.70 -12.62
CA ALA A 305 0.93 20.66 -12.65
C ALA A 305 0.64 21.86 -13.58
N VAL A 306 0.03 21.60 -14.75
CA VAL A 306 -0.41 22.65 -15.68
C VAL A 306 -1.51 23.51 -15.07
N ASP A 307 -2.54 22.90 -14.47
CA ASP A 307 -3.65 23.63 -13.84
C ASP A 307 -3.20 24.47 -12.63
N SER A 308 -2.15 24.03 -11.93
CA SER A 308 -1.51 24.77 -10.83
C SER A 308 -0.52 25.85 -11.30
N GLU A 309 -0.35 26.05 -12.62
CA GLU A 309 0.64 26.98 -13.22
C GLU A 309 2.07 26.76 -12.68
N ASN A 310 2.40 25.53 -12.28
CA ASN A 310 3.70 25.24 -11.67
C ASN A 310 4.72 24.87 -12.75
N VAL A 311 5.37 25.89 -13.30
CA VAL A 311 6.35 25.79 -14.39
C VAL A 311 7.47 24.80 -14.05
N GLU A 312 7.99 24.87 -12.82
CA GLU A 312 9.11 24.04 -12.40
C GLU A 312 8.72 22.56 -12.23
N VAL A 313 7.50 22.29 -11.74
CA VAL A 313 6.97 20.92 -11.68
C VAL A 313 6.70 20.37 -13.08
N VAL A 314 6.14 21.18 -14.00
CA VAL A 314 5.92 20.77 -15.39
C VAL A 314 7.24 20.40 -16.05
N GLU A 315 8.26 21.24 -15.90
CA GLU A 315 9.60 20.96 -16.44
C GLU A 315 10.22 19.72 -15.80
N TYR A 316 10.08 19.53 -14.48
CA TYR A 316 10.57 18.35 -13.80
C TYR A 316 9.89 17.06 -14.31
N LEU A 317 8.56 17.06 -14.45
CA LEU A 317 7.83 15.90 -14.93
C LEU A 317 8.23 15.54 -16.38
N LEU A 318 8.34 16.53 -17.27
CA LEU A 318 8.74 16.30 -18.66
C LEU A 318 10.17 15.78 -18.79
N THR A 319 11.12 16.33 -18.02
CA THR A 319 12.52 15.85 -18.00
C THR A 319 12.65 14.41 -17.49
N HIS A 320 11.69 13.96 -16.67
CA HIS A 320 11.63 12.59 -16.14
C HIS A 320 10.74 11.66 -16.97
N GLY A 321 10.40 12.05 -18.20
CA GLY A 321 9.70 11.19 -19.15
C GLY A 321 8.19 11.10 -18.94
N ALA A 322 7.57 12.10 -18.30
CA ALA A 322 6.11 12.19 -18.22
C ALA A 322 5.49 12.30 -19.61
N LYS A 323 4.57 11.39 -19.92
CA LYS A 323 3.87 11.30 -21.21
C LYS A 323 2.78 12.35 -21.32
N MET A 324 2.68 12.94 -22.50
CA MET A 324 1.52 13.71 -22.88
C MET A 324 0.38 12.75 -23.21
N VAL A 325 -0.74 12.88 -22.50
CA VAL A 325 -1.92 12.03 -22.64
C VAL A 325 -3.16 12.91 -22.59
N VAL A 326 -4.27 12.44 -23.14
CA VAL A 326 -5.53 13.19 -23.13
C VAL A 326 -6.31 12.94 -21.85
N ASP A 327 -6.95 13.98 -21.33
CA ASP A 327 -7.93 13.89 -20.25
C ASP A 327 -9.29 13.37 -20.76
N ARG A 328 -10.25 13.20 -19.83
CA ARG A 328 -11.63 12.77 -20.10
C ARG A 328 -12.41 13.68 -21.05
N HIS A 329 -11.94 14.91 -21.26
CA HIS A 329 -12.53 15.88 -22.18
C HIS A 329 -11.83 15.85 -23.54
N GLY A 330 -10.92 14.90 -23.78
CA GLY A 330 -10.15 14.78 -25.01
C GLY A 330 -9.07 15.85 -25.16
N ARG A 331 -8.64 16.48 -24.05
CA ARG A 331 -7.63 17.55 -24.07
C ARG A 331 -6.33 17.01 -23.50
N ASP A 332 -5.24 17.18 -24.24
CA ASP A 332 -3.91 16.94 -23.67
C ASP A 332 -3.47 18.11 -22.78
N GLN A 333 -2.33 17.96 -22.11
CA GLN A 333 -1.80 18.96 -21.19
C GLN A 333 -1.45 20.28 -21.90
N LYS A 334 -1.08 20.25 -23.19
CA LYS A 334 -0.77 21.45 -23.98
C LYS A 334 -2.05 22.20 -24.37
N ALA A 335 -3.09 21.50 -24.80
CA ALA A 335 -4.41 22.07 -25.08
C ALA A 335 -5.01 22.70 -23.81
N ARG A 336 -4.84 22.06 -22.64
CA ARG A 336 -5.27 22.61 -21.35
C ARG A 336 -4.49 23.88 -20.99
N CYS A 337 -3.19 23.89 -21.21
CA CYS A 337 -2.33 25.06 -21.02
C CYS A 337 -2.74 26.24 -21.93
N GLN A 338 -3.04 25.98 -23.21
CA GLN A 338 -3.52 26.99 -24.16
C GLN A 338 -4.86 27.59 -23.74
N MET A 339 -5.80 26.74 -23.30
CA MET A 339 -7.13 27.17 -22.85
C MET A 339 -7.06 28.05 -21.60
N ARG A 340 -6.14 27.75 -20.68
CA ARG A 340 -5.93 28.53 -19.44
C ARG A 340 -5.12 29.81 -19.68
N GLY A 341 -4.32 29.85 -20.74
CA GLY A 341 -3.51 31.01 -21.10
C GLY A 341 -2.24 31.14 -20.23
N PHE A 342 -1.51 30.04 -20.01
CA PHE A 342 -0.27 30.03 -19.22
C PHE A 342 0.99 30.10 -20.11
N PRO A 343 1.47 31.28 -20.52
CA PRO A 343 2.52 31.41 -21.52
C PRO A 343 3.85 30.76 -21.11
N LYS A 344 4.24 30.87 -19.83
CA LYS A 344 5.48 30.27 -19.32
C LYS A 344 5.47 28.74 -19.37
N VAL A 345 4.31 28.14 -19.10
CA VAL A 345 4.14 26.68 -19.18
C VAL A 345 4.12 26.25 -20.66
N MET A 346 3.55 27.05 -21.55
CA MET A 346 3.62 26.81 -23.00
C MET A 346 5.05 26.83 -23.52
N GLU A 347 5.88 27.78 -23.08
CA GLU A 347 7.32 27.83 -23.43
C GLU A 347 8.05 26.53 -23.03
N VAL A 348 7.71 25.97 -21.86
CA VAL A 348 8.25 24.66 -21.43
C VAL A 348 7.79 23.56 -22.39
N PHE A 349 6.51 23.50 -22.75
CA PHE A 349 6.04 22.50 -23.72
C PHE A 349 6.71 22.63 -25.08
N GLU A 350 7.00 23.85 -25.54
CA GLU A 350 7.73 24.11 -26.79
C GLU A 350 9.19 23.63 -26.71
N LYS A 351 9.84 23.82 -25.56
CA LYS A 351 11.21 23.35 -25.30
C LYS A 351 11.34 21.83 -25.34
N TYR A 352 10.32 21.09 -24.90
CA TYR A 352 10.33 19.63 -24.77
C TYR A 352 9.53 18.90 -25.87
N GLN A 353 9.18 19.56 -26.99
CA GLN A 353 8.62 18.86 -28.15
C GLN A 353 9.67 17.92 -28.76
N GLN A 354 9.46 16.60 -28.62
CA GLN A 354 10.09 15.59 -29.47
C GLN A 354 9.20 15.28 -30.67
#